data_AF-A0A267DB13-F1
#
_entry.id   AF-A0A267DB13-F1
#
_cell.length_a   1.000
_cell.length_b   1.000
_cell.length_c   1.000
_cell.angle_alpha   90.00
_cell.angle_beta   90.00
_cell.angle_gamma   90.00
#
_symmetry.space_group_name_H-M   'P 1'
#
loop_
_entity.id
_entity.type
_entity.pdbx_description
1 polymer ?
#
loop_
_entity_poly.entity_id
_entity_poly.type
_entity_poly.pdbx_seq_one_letter_code
_entity_poly.pdbx_strand_id
1 'polypeptide(L)'
;MASVIDSALNPPLIDFRYATVSGLSGDEMFIESVSSNFERTGDDLTALIADCTFSEELEKLFSSDPETLCNLDELESLAAQLERDNECHSTVSKEKAVINRLTAWLAENNLKVDYATASVEEIAKWVRYFYATLRKSDGSFYSPNTIVGIRAALFRYFMKLRGLNIIAHEAFLGANLMVKNVCNAYLKSGGRVQHYEAIESDNLVKLASYFDRSTPTRLQEEVYFNVLFYFGNRGREWLRGLTVRSFREKALSNGAMAIELQGSTSKNVKGSSDMRLCDDNKQALMVAKPESRHCPVQAFQLYLSKITAVPGWNQEDFFLRPKPRVNADGIWYTKVPVGINTLGPLLKKISSNANLSKLYTPHCVRPTVVTELHEAGFSVEKIAKVTGHKNSASVERYIRRGKKRDSIMAGMSDQLTVALAGTMPAPSSTLSEAPARAVTTTDPCALSDAPTRAVATTDPCGSASMSTVKKSLVVEESTTTLVAAPTKRMKILANGETNVVQFIFE
;
A
#
# COMPACT_ATOMS: atom_id res chain seq x y z
N MET A 1 5.75 7.39 -36.80
CA MET A 1 4.51 8.11 -37.16
C MET A 1 3.56 8.05 -35.99
N ALA A 2 3.05 9.22 -35.60
CA ALA A 2 2.30 9.46 -34.39
C ALA A 2 0.89 8.86 -34.44
N SER A 3 0.42 8.41 -33.26
CA SER A 3 -0.92 8.64 -32.71
C SER A 3 -2.06 8.96 -33.69
N VAL A 4 -2.97 8.01 -33.89
CA VAL A 4 -4.41 8.33 -34.07
C VAL A 4 -5.21 7.22 -33.36
N ILE A 5 -5.33 7.33 -32.04
CA ILE A 5 -6.46 6.75 -31.32
C ILE A 5 -7.34 7.96 -30.98
N ASP A 6 -8.56 7.94 -31.50
CA ASP A 6 -9.55 8.98 -31.32
C ASP A 6 -9.80 9.25 -29.83
N SER A 7 -9.42 10.44 -29.37
CA SER A 7 -9.56 10.88 -27.98
C SER A 7 -11.01 11.13 -27.55
N ALA A 8 -11.99 11.02 -28.46
CA ALA A 8 -13.41 11.22 -28.16
C ALA A 8 -14.16 9.92 -27.77
N LEU A 9 -13.54 8.74 -27.88
CA LEU A 9 -14.17 7.45 -27.59
C LEU A 9 -13.81 6.85 -26.22
N ASN A 10 -13.00 7.54 -25.41
CA ASN A 10 -12.82 7.15 -24.01
C ASN A 10 -14.01 7.67 -23.17
N PRO A 11 -14.77 6.81 -22.47
CA PRO A 11 -15.66 7.28 -21.42
C PRO A 11 -14.83 8.11 -20.43
N PRO A 12 -15.37 9.21 -19.88
CA PRO A 12 -14.56 10.12 -19.08
C PRO A 12 -13.90 9.33 -17.95
N LEU A 13 -12.57 9.24 -18.04
CA LEU A 13 -11.70 8.79 -16.96
C LEU A 13 -12.17 9.55 -15.71
N ILE A 14 -12.78 8.79 -14.80
CA ILE A 14 -13.33 9.25 -13.54
C ILE A 14 -12.28 10.13 -12.88
N ASP A 15 -12.56 11.43 -12.80
CA ASP A 15 -11.73 12.36 -12.04
C ASP A 15 -11.95 12.07 -10.55
N PHE A 16 -11.10 11.21 -10.00
CA PHE A 16 -11.07 10.84 -8.57
C PHE A 16 -10.70 12.02 -7.64
N ARG A 17 -10.61 13.26 -8.13
CA ARG A 17 -10.24 14.43 -7.33
C ARG A 17 -11.32 14.90 -6.35
N TYR A 18 -12.58 14.51 -6.52
CA TYR A 18 -13.68 14.94 -5.63
C TYR A 18 -14.01 13.96 -4.50
N ALA A 19 -13.00 13.47 -3.77
CA ALA A 19 -13.20 12.94 -2.41
C ALA A 19 -11.91 12.87 -1.59
N THR A 20 -10.98 13.81 -1.76
CA THR A 20 -9.88 13.94 -0.81
C THR A 20 -10.37 14.73 0.40
N VAL A 21 -10.77 14.02 1.46
CA VAL A 21 -10.72 14.60 2.81
C VAL A 21 -9.24 14.77 3.11
N SER A 22 -8.69 15.92 2.71
CA SER A 22 -7.35 16.43 3.02
C SER A 22 -6.30 15.35 3.31
N GLY A 23 -5.68 14.80 2.26
CA GLY A 23 -4.37 14.15 2.37
C GLY A 23 -4.25 12.66 2.04
N LEU A 24 -5.30 11.97 1.60
CA LEU A 24 -5.21 10.59 1.13
C LEU A 24 -5.55 10.54 -0.37
N SER A 25 -4.61 10.08 -1.21
CA SER A 25 -4.88 9.86 -2.64
C SER A 25 -5.81 8.66 -2.83
N GLY A 26 -6.49 8.57 -3.98
CA GLY A 26 -7.42 7.47 -4.30
C GLY A 26 -6.82 6.07 -4.11
N ASP A 27 -5.51 5.93 -4.34
CA ASP A 27 -4.77 4.68 -4.15
C ASP A 27 -4.59 4.29 -2.66
N GLU A 28 -4.54 5.27 -1.75
CA GLU A 28 -4.38 5.03 -0.30
C GLU A 28 -5.66 4.53 0.34
N MET A 29 -6.83 4.96 -0.16
CA MET A 29 -8.14 4.48 0.28
C MET A 29 -8.31 2.97 0.08
N PHE A 30 -7.81 2.45 -1.04
CA PHE A 30 -7.92 1.03 -1.36
C PHE A 30 -7.06 0.19 -0.40
N ILE A 31 -5.82 0.61 -0.15
CA ILE A 31 -4.85 -0.10 0.72
C ILE A 31 -5.26 -0.05 2.20
N GLU A 32 -5.75 1.10 2.69
CA GLU A 32 -6.15 1.23 4.10
C GLU A 32 -7.48 0.52 4.41
N SER A 33 -8.39 0.40 3.42
CA SER A 33 -9.64 -0.35 3.59
C SER A 33 -9.40 -1.82 3.95
N VAL A 34 -8.26 -2.40 3.57
CA VAL A 34 -7.89 -3.80 3.86
C VAL A 34 -7.31 -3.98 5.27
N SER A 35 -6.80 -2.90 5.88
CA SER A 35 -6.06 -2.93 7.16
C SER A 35 -6.91 -2.64 8.41
N SER A 36 -8.17 -2.24 8.25
CA SER A 36 -9.11 -2.09 9.38
C SER A 36 -9.43 -3.47 9.99
N ASN A 37 -9.14 -3.64 11.30
CA ASN A 37 -9.54 -4.77 12.15
C ASN A 37 -11.04 -4.70 12.50
N PHE A 38 -11.87 -4.57 11.47
CA PHE A 38 -13.31 -4.76 11.60
C PHE A 38 -13.56 -6.28 11.67
N GLU A 39 -14.36 -6.71 12.65
CA GLU A 39 -14.56 -8.10 13.09
C GLU A 39 -14.57 -9.10 11.93
N ARG A 40 -13.59 -10.01 11.92
CA ARG A 40 -13.47 -11.09 10.94
C ARG A 40 -13.82 -12.39 11.62
N THR A 41 -14.92 -13.01 11.23
CA THR A 41 -15.14 -14.45 11.47
C THR A 41 -14.17 -15.23 10.57
N GLY A 42 -13.52 -16.22 11.14
CA GLY A 42 -12.48 -16.99 10.45
C GLY A 42 -13.10 -18.11 9.64
N ASP A 43 -12.77 -18.16 8.35
CA ASP A 43 -12.99 -19.33 7.50
C ASP A 43 -11.74 -19.62 6.67
N ASP A 44 -11.60 -20.91 6.34
CA ASP A 44 -10.33 -21.63 6.19
C ASP A 44 -9.84 -21.78 4.74
N LEU A 45 -8.53 -21.96 4.65
CA LEU A 45 -7.69 -22.52 3.58
C LEU A 45 -8.35 -22.89 2.22
N THR A 46 -8.39 -21.98 1.24
CA THR A 46 -8.76 -22.30 -0.17
C THR A 46 -7.79 -21.76 -1.23
N ALA A 47 -6.84 -20.90 -0.85
CA ALA A 47 -6.08 -20.08 -1.80
C ALA A 47 -5.02 -20.81 -2.63
N LEU A 48 -4.65 -22.06 -2.31
CA LEU A 48 -3.60 -22.80 -3.02
C LEU A 48 -4.16 -23.76 -4.08
N ILE A 49 -5.43 -24.15 -3.97
CA ILE A 49 -6.10 -25.03 -4.94
C ILE A 49 -6.62 -24.19 -6.13
N ALA A 50 -7.00 -22.93 -5.87
CA ALA A 50 -7.57 -22.03 -6.87
C ALA A 50 -6.62 -21.68 -8.03
N ASP A 51 -5.31 -21.51 -7.79
CA ASP A 51 -4.39 -21.04 -8.86
C ASP A 51 -4.17 -22.11 -9.97
N CYS A 52 -4.38 -23.41 -9.68
CA CYS A 52 -4.32 -24.47 -10.70
C CYS A 52 -5.67 -24.70 -11.39
N THR A 53 -6.79 -24.66 -10.67
CA THR A 53 -8.13 -24.86 -11.25
C THR A 53 -8.57 -23.67 -12.10
N PHE A 54 -8.16 -22.46 -11.72
CA PHE A 54 -8.51 -21.22 -12.42
C PHE A 54 -7.94 -21.16 -13.85
N SER A 55 -6.75 -21.71 -14.10
CA SER A 55 -6.17 -21.70 -15.45
C SER A 55 -6.90 -22.65 -16.41
N GLU A 56 -7.32 -23.82 -15.93
CA GLU A 56 -8.00 -24.83 -16.75
C GLU A 56 -9.45 -24.44 -17.09
N GLU A 57 -10.18 -23.85 -16.14
CA GLU A 57 -11.56 -23.38 -16.35
C GLU A 57 -11.64 -22.20 -17.32
N LEU A 58 -10.63 -21.33 -17.29
CA LEU A 58 -10.55 -20.12 -18.11
C LEU A 58 -10.11 -20.45 -19.54
N GLU A 59 -9.23 -21.45 -19.73
CA GLU A 59 -8.96 -22.04 -21.05
C GLU A 59 -10.18 -22.76 -21.62
N LYS A 60 -10.96 -23.46 -20.79
CA LYS A 60 -12.22 -24.09 -21.21
C LYS A 60 -13.27 -23.05 -21.66
N LEU A 61 -13.35 -21.90 -20.97
CA LEU A 61 -14.21 -20.78 -21.36
C LEU A 61 -13.81 -20.21 -22.72
N PHE A 62 -12.52 -19.95 -22.95
CA PHE A 62 -12.05 -19.35 -24.21
C PHE A 62 -11.98 -20.30 -25.40
N SER A 63 -11.86 -21.61 -25.16
CA SER A 63 -11.84 -22.63 -26.22
C SER A 63 -13.23 -23.04 -26.70
N SER A 64 -14.29 -22.60 -26.01
CA SER A 64 -15.67 -22.88 -26.37
C SER A 64 -16.20 -21.81 -27.34
N ASP A 65 -16.66 -22.23 -28.51
CA ASP A 65 -17.30 -21.34 -29.48
C ASP A 65 -18.73 -20.97 -29.02
N PRO A 66 -19.04 -19.66 -28.81
CA PRO A 66 -20.33 -19.23 -28.27
C PRO A 66 -21.55 -19.66 -29.08
N GLU A 67 -21.39 -19.90 -30.39
CA GLU A 67 -22.50 -20.25 -31.28
C GLU A 67 -22.80 -21.75 -31.31
N THR A 68 -21.85 -22.60 -30.91
CA THR A 68 -21.99 -24.07 -30.96
C THR A 68 -22.52 -24.70 -29.65
N LEU A 69 -22.66 -23.90 -28.58
CA LEU A 69 -23.26 -24.36 -27.32
C LEU A 69 -24.71 -23.85 -27.20
N CYS A 70 -25.66 -24.78 -27.20
CA CYS A 70 -27.05 -24.53 -26.82
C CYS A 70 -27.25 -24.11 -25.35
N ASN A 71 -26.19 -23.83 -24.58
CA ASN A 71 -26.28 -23.55 -23.15
C ASN A 71 -25.49 -22.30 -22.74
N LEU A 72 -26.01 -21.13 -23.16
CA LEU A 72 -25.56 -19.82 -22.70
C LEU A 72 -25.58 -19.70 -21.16
N ASP A 73 -26.50 -20.42 -20.48
CA ASP A 73 -26.62 -20.42 -19.02
C ASP A 73 -25.42 -21.11 -18.33
N GLU A 74 -24.83 -22.14 -18.93
CA GLU A 74 -23.60 -22.78 -18.42
C GLU A 74 -22.39 -21.85 -18.52
N LEU A 75 -22.28 -21.10 -19.62
CA LEU A 75 -21.19 -20.15 -19.84
C LEU A 75 -21.30 -18.96 -18.87
N GLU A 76 -22.52 -18.43 -18.69
CA GLU A 76 -22.82 -17.37 -17.72
C GLU A 76 -22.55 -17.85 -16.28
N SER A 77 -22.92 -19.09 -15.95
CA SER A 77 -22.63 -19.70 -14.65
C SER A 77 -21.13 -19.83 -14.39
N LEU A 78 -20.35 -20.21 -15.41
CA LEU A 78 -18.89 -20.30 -15.32
C LEU A 78 -18.26 -18.92 -15.17
N ALA A 79 -18.71 -17.92 -15.94
CA ALA A 79 -18.25 -16.54 -15.81
C ALA A 79 -18.53 -15.99 -14.40
N ALA A 80 -19.76 -16.19 -13.89
CA ALA A 80 -20.13 -15.78 -12.53
C ALA A 80 -19.31 -16.51 -11.45
N GLN A 81 -18.94 -17.79 -11.69
CA GLN A 81 -18.06 -18.53 -10.78
C GLN A 81 -16.65 -17.94 -10.77
N LEU A 82 -16.07 -17.65 -11.94
CA LEU A 82 -14.75 -17.02 -12.05
C LEU A 82 -14.72 -15.62 -11.40
N GLU A 83 -15.79 -14.84 -11.55
CA GLU A 83 -15.94 -13.56 -10.86
C GLU A 83 -15.92 -13.73 -9.33
N ARG A 84 -16.67 -14.72 -8.80
CA ARG A 84 -16.70 -15.04 -7.37
C ARG A 84 -15.34 -15.48 -6.85
N ASP A 85 -14.63 -16.32 -7.59
CA ASP A 85 -13.33 -16.86 -7.15
C ASP A 85 -12.22 -15.80 -7.18
N ASN A 86 -12.40 -14.75 -7.99
CA ASN A 86 -11.51 -13.59 -8.01
C ASN A 86 -11.86 -12.53 -6.93
N GLU A 87 -13.00 -12.66 -6.23
CA GLU A 87 -13.35 -11.73 -5.16
C GLU A 87 -12.40 -11.88 -3.96
N CYS A 88 -11.88 -10.76 -3.45
CA CYS A 88 -11.10 -10.79 -2.23
C CYS A 88 -12.00 -11.15 -1.04
N HIS A 89 -11.84 -12.36 -0.47
CA HIS A 89 -12.61 -12.86 0.68
C HIS A 89 -12.73 -11.85 1.83
N SER A 90 -11.65 -11.11 2.10
CA SER A 90 -11.61 -10.13 3.18
C SER A 90 -12.48 -8.89 2.92
N THR A 91 -12.67 -8.54 1.65
CA THR A 91 -13.53 -7.45 1.17
C THR A 91 -15.00 -7.87 1.22
N VAL A 92 -15.31 -9.09 0.82
CA VAL A 92 -16.64 -9.71 0.93
C VAL A 92 -17.08 -9.83 2.39
N SER A 93 -16.18 -10.29 3.27
CA SER A 93 -16.45 -10.37 4.71
C SER A 93 -16.82 -9.00 5.30
N LYS A 94 -16.09 -7.94 4.90
CA LYS A 94 -16.37 -6.56 5.33
C LYS A 94 -17.70 -6.05 4.78
N GLU A 95 -18.03 -6.38 3.55
CA GLU A 95 -19.33 -6.07 2.95
C GLU A 95 -20.47 -6.68 3.76
N LYS A 96 -20.46 -8.00 3.97
CA LYS A 96 -21.47 -8.71 4.77
C LYS A 96 -21.61 -8.10 6.17
N ALA A 97 -20.49 -7.86 6.86
CA ALA A 97 -20.51 -7.30 8.21
C ALA A 97 -21.11 -5.89 8.26
N VAL A 98 -20.80 -5.03 7.28
CA VAL A 98 -21.36 -3.68 7.19
C VAL A 98 -22.85 -3.70 6.84
N ILE A 99 -23.28 -4.58 5.94
CA ILE A 99 -24.69 -4.71 5.57
C ILE A 99 -25.52 -5.26 6.73
N ASN A 100 -25.02 -6.28 7.43
CA ASN A 100 -25.66 -6.77 8.65
C ASN A 100 -25.80 -5.66 9.69
N ARG A 101 -24.78 -4.80 9.82
CA ARG A 101 -24.83 -3.67 10.72
C ARG A 101 -25.85 -2.60 10.30
N LEU A 102 -25.96 -2.29 9.01
CA LEU A 102 -26.97 -1.36 8.50
C LEU A 102 -28.38 -1.93 8.73
N THR A 103 -28.59 -3.21 8.42
CA THR A 103 -29.87 -3.89 8.60
C THR A 103 -30.28 -3.99 10.06
N ALA A 104 -29.34 -4.30 10.96
CA ALA A 104 -29.57 -4.30 12.41
C ALA A 104 -29.94 -2.88 12.90
N TRP A 105 -29.20 -1.86 12.45
CA TRP A 105 -29.50 -0.48 12.79
C TRP A 105 -30.89 -0.04 12.32
N LEU A 106 -31.32 -0.44 11.12
CA LEU A 106 -32.69 -0.18 10.65
C LEU A 106 -33.73 -0.85 11.56
N ALA A 107 -33.54 -2.12 11.89
CA ALA A 107 -34.43 -2.88 12.76
C ALA A 107 -34.55 -2.27 14.17
N GLU A 108 -33.43 -1.83 14.76
CA GLU A 108 -33.40 -1.11 16.05
C GLU A 108 -34.20 0.20 16.03
N ASN A 109 -34.35 0.81 14.86
CA ASN A 109 -35.13 2.03 14.66
C ASN A 109 -36.57 1.73 14.16
N ASN A 110 -37.01 0.47 14.24
CA ASN A 110 -38.32 0.00 13.74
C ASN A 110 -38.54 0.27 12.25
N LEU A 111 -37.47 0.25 11.47
CA LEU A 111 -37.49 0.43 10.02
C LEU A 111 -37.24 -0.92 9.34
N LYS A 112 -38.00 -1.20 8.28
CA LYS A 112 -37.78 -2.35 7.41
C LYS A 112 -37.68 -1.83 5.97
N VAL A 113 -36.48 -1.97 5.40
CA VAL A 113 -36.18 -1.54 4.04
C VAL A 113 -35.76 -2.75 3.24
N ASP A 114 -36.50 -3.04 2.17
CA ASP A 114 -36.04 -3.98 1.16
C ASP A 114 -35.17 -3.23 0.15
N TYR A 115 -33.86 -3.43 0.23
CA TYR A 115 -32.90 -2.72 -0.60
C TYR A 115 -33.10 -2.97 -2.11
N ALA A 116 -33.70 -4.10 -2.50
CA ALA A 116 -33.96 -4.43 -3.90
C ALA A 116 -35.07 -3.56 -4.50
N THR A 117 -36.09 -3.23 -3.71
CA THR A 117 -37.32 -2.57 -4.19
C THR A 117 -37.48 -1.13 -3.72
N ALA A 118 -36.81 -0.72 -2.64
CA ALA A 118 -36.89 0.64 -2.09
C ALA A 118 -36.46 1.72 -3.08
N SER A 119 -37.00 2.94 -2.95
CA SER A 119 -36.58 4.06 -3.80
C SER A 119 -35.14 4.48 -3.51
N VAL A 120 -34.49 5.10 -4.49
CA VAL A 120 -33.09 5.52 -4.34
C VAL A 120 -32.96 6.60 -3.25
N GLU A 121 -33.95 7.49 -3.16
CA GLU A 121 -34.05 8.56 -2.17
C GLU A 121 -34.22 7.98 -0.76
N GLU A 122 -35.01 6.92 -0.62
CA GLU A 122 -35.20 6.23 0.65
C GLU A 122 -33.89 5.60 1.13
N ILE A 123 -33.20 4.86 0.25
CA ILE A 123 -31.89 4.28 0.58
C ILE A 123 -30.90 5.38 0.94
N ALA A 124 -30.81 6.45 0.16
CA ALA A 124 -29.91 7.57 0.43
C ALA A 124 -30.18 8.25 1.77
N LYS A 125 -31.47 8.44 2.11
CA LYS A 125 -31.90 8.96 3.41
C LYS A 125 -31.41 8.07 4.55
N TRP A 126 -31.61 6.76 4.46
CA TRP A 126 -31.22 5.84 5.52
C TRP A 126 -29.70 5.66 5.65
N VAL A 127 -28.98 5.57 4.52
CA VAL A 127 -27.51 5.53 4.51
C VAL A 127 -26.92 6.81 5.13
N ARG A 128 -27.53 7.98 4.88
CA ARG A 128 -27.13 9.24 5.54
C ARG A 128 -27.27 9.17 7.06
N TYR A 129 -28.43 8.72 7.55
CA TYR A 129 -28.67 8.62 8.99
C TYR A 129 -27.77 7.56 9.64
N PHE A 130 -27.59 6.43 8.98
CA PHE A 130 -26.64 5.40 9.40
C PHE A 130 -25.23 5.98 9.57
N TYR A 131 -24.71 6.74 8.60
CA TYR A 131 -23.40 7.38 8.76
C TYR A 131 -23.34 8.31 9.96
N ALA A 132 -24.41 9.08 10.23
CA ALA A 132 -24.44 10.02 11.35
C ALA A 132 -24.35 9.31 12.71
N THR A 133 -24.93 8.11 12.83
CA THR A 133 -25.00 7.33 14.09
C THR A 133 -23.80 6.42 14.33
N LEU A 134 -22.91 6.23 13.34
CA LEU A 134 -21.74 5.37 13.48
C LEU A 134 -20.83 5.79 14.64
N ARG A 135 -20.81 4.97 15.70
CA ARG A 135 -19.91 5.08 16.86
C ARG A 135 -19.31 3.73 17.24
N LYS A 136 -18.19 3.77 17.94
CA LYS A 136 -17.63 2.61 18.65
C LYS A 136 -18.51 2.25 19.85
N SER A 137 -18.24 1.10 20.47
CA SER A 137 -18.93 0.66 21.70
C SER A 137 -18.78 1.64 22.86
N ASP A 138 -17.66 2.37 22.92
CA ASP A 138 -17.40 3.42 23.91
C ASP A 138 -18.07 4.77 23.58
N GLY A 139 -18.89 4.83 22.51
CA GLY A 139 -19.53 6.06 22.03
C GLY A 139 -18.62 7.01 21.25
N SER A 140 -17.32 6.71 21.10
CA SER A 140 -16.38 7.55 20.36
C SER A 140 -16.57 7.44 18.84
N PHE A 141 -16.11 8.47 18.11
CA PHE A 141 -16.13 8.47 16.65
C PHE A 141 -15.15 7.42 16.08
N TYR A 142 -15.56 6.80 14.97
CA TYR A 142 -14.64 6.02 14.15
C TYR A 142 -13.64 6.92 13.43
N SER A 143 -12.46 6.36 13.13
CA SER A 143 -11.47 7.03 12.28
C SER A 143 -12.02 7.22 10.85
N PRO A 144 -11.52 8.22 10.10
CA PRO A 144 -11.89 8.42 8.70
C PRO A 144 -11.74 7.16 7.85
N ASN A 145 -10.66 6.40 8.06
CA ASN A 145 -10.38 5.16 7.31
C ASN A 145 -11.47 4.10 7.53
N THR A 146 -12.00 4.00 8.74
CA THR A 146 -13.09 3.08 9.05
C THR A 146 -14.39 3.53 8.39
N ILE A 147 -14.74 4.82 8.47
CA ILE A 147 -15.94 5.37 7.83
C ILE A 147 -15.89 5.17 6.31
N VAL A 148 -14.74 5.45 5.71
CA VAL A 148 -14.50 5.23 4.28
C VAL A 148 -14.59 3.75 3.91
N GLY A 149 -14.05 2.85 4.74
CA GLY A 149 -14.18 1.41 4.55
C GLY A 149 -15.64 0.93 4.61
N ILE A 150 -16.44 1.49 5.51
CA ILE A 150 -17.88 1.25 5.60
C ILE A 150 -18.59 1.73 4.33
N ARG A 151 -18.31 2.96 3.87
CA ARG A 151 -18.88 3.48 2.61
C ARG A 151 -18.52 2.60 1.42
N ALA A 152 -17.27 2.15 1.32
CA ALA A 152 -16.81 1.28 0.24
C ALA A 152 -17.51 -0.09 0.25
N ALA A 153 -17.78 -0.64 1.45
CA ALA A 153 -18.57 -1.86 1.61
C ALA A 153 -20.02 -1.67 1.15
N LEU A 154 -20.69 -0.61 1.58
CA LEU A 154 -22.04 -0.28 1.11
C LEU A 154 -22.06 -0.08 -0.41
N PHE A 155 -21.07 0.63 -0.97
CA PHE A 155 -20.97 0.86 -2.41
C PHE A 155 -20.91 -0.46 -3.19
N ARG A 156 -20.03 -1.39 -2.81
CA ARG A 156 -19.94 -2.69 -3.49
C ARG A 156 -21.25 -3.47 -3.42
N TYR A 157 -21.89 -3.50 -2.24
CA TYR A 157 -23.17 -4.19 -2.08
C TYR A 157 -24.26 -3.59 -2.99
N PHE A 158 -24.44 -2.27 -2.98
CA PHE A 158 -25.49 -1.62 -3.80
C PHE A 158 -25.18 -1.65 -5.30
N MET A 159 -23.90 -1.65 -5.69
CA MET A 159 -23.49 -1.93 -7.06
C MET A 159 -23.85 -3.36 -7.48
N LYS A 160 -23.56 -4.37 -6.65
CA LYS A 160 -23.89 -5.78 -6.93
C LYS A 160 -25.40 -6.03 -6.97
N LEU A 161 -26.16 -5.37 -6.08
CA LEU A 161 -27.60 -5.58 -5.96
C LEU A 161 -28.39 -4.87 -7.08
N ARG A 162 -28.00 -3.65 -7.46
CA ARG A 162 -28.82 -2.76 -8.32
C ARG A 162 -28.04 -1.95 -9.36
N GLY A 163 -26.72 -2.11 -9.45
CA GLY A 163 -25.88 -1.15 -10.19
C GLY A 163 -25.93 0.26 -9.60
N LEU A 164 -26.31 0.40 -8.33
CA LEU A 164 -26.54 1.71 -7.71
C LEU A 164 -25.24 2.30 -7.15
N ASN A 165 -24.72 3.32 -7.82
CA ASN A 165 -23.51 4.02 -7.39
C ASN A 165 -23.80 5.06 -6.30
N ILE A 166 -23.73 4.63 -5.04
CA ILE A 166 -23.99 5.52 -3.87
C ILE A 166 -22.95 6.65 -3.67
N ILE A 167 -21.85 6.65 -4.45
CA ILE A 167 -20.81 7.67 -4.38
C ILE A 167 -21.15 8.84 -5.31
N ALA A 168 -21.58 8.53 -6.54
CA ALA A 168 -21.81 9.52 -7.59
C ALA A 168 -23.29 9.90 -7.76
N HIS A 169 -24.23 9.05 -7.36
CA HIS A 169 -25.65 9.30 -7.58
C HIS A 169 -26.14 10.51 -6.76
N GLU A 170 -26.92 11.39 -7.40
CA GLU A 170 -27.32 12.70 -6.85
C GLU A 170 -28.07 12.62 -5.51
N ALA A 171 -28.98 11.66 -5.37
CA ALA A 171 -29.71 11.39 -4.12
C ALA A 171 -28.78 11.19 -2.90
N PHE A 172 -27.56 10.71 -3.11
CA PHE A 172 -26.58 10.44 -2.05
C PHE A 172 -25.71 11.64 -1.68
N LEU A 173 -25.87 12.82 -2.30
CA LEU A 173 -25.10 14.02 -1.96
C LEU A 173 -25.13 14.31 -0.45
N GLY A 174 -26.31 14.23 0.17
CA GLY A 174 -26.48 14.43 1.61
C GLY A 174 -25.79 13.36 2.46
N ALA A 175 -25.77 12.10 2.00
CA ALA A 175 -25.08 11.00 2.67
C ALA A 175 -23.56 11.17 2.59
N ASN A 176 -23.03 11.55 1.43
CA ASN A 176 -21.60 11.78 1.22
C ASN A 176 -21.10 13.01 2.00
N LEU A 177 -21.91 14.06 2.12
CA LEU A 177 -21.59 15.19 3.01
C LEU A 177 -21.58 14.76 4.48
N MET A 178 -22.47 13.84 4.88
CA MET A 178 -22.48 13.32 6.25
C MET A 178 -21.20 12.55 6.58
N VAL A 179 -20.65 11.76 5.65
CA VAL A 179 -19.35 11.12 5.81
C VAL A 179 -18.26 12.15 6.14
N LYS A 180 -18.21 13.27 5.40
CA LYS A 180 -17.28 14.37 5.68
C LYS A 180 -17.48 14.96 7.08
N ASN A 181 -18.73 15.16 7.49
CA ASN A 181 -19.05 15.70 8.81
C ASN A 181 -18.62 14.76 9.95
N VAL A 182 -18.84 13.45 9.82
CA VAL A 182 -18.40 12.45 10.81
C VAL A 182 -16.88 12.39 10.90
N CYS A 183 -16.18 12.41 9.76
CA CYS A 183 -14.70 12.49 9.74
C CYS A 183 -14.19 13.77 10.42
N ASN A 184 -14.84 14.92 10.18
CA ASN A 184 -14.48 16.18 10.84
C ASN A 184 -14.75 16.13 12.34
N ALA A 185 -15.83 15.49 12.78
CA ALA A 185 -16.14 15.33 14.20
C ALA A 185 -15.06 14.52 14.92
N TYR A 186 -14.56 13.44 14.29
CA TYR A 186 -13.41 12.69 14.79
C TYR A 186 -12.15 13.57 14.96
N LEU A 187 -11.84 14.42 13.97
CA LEU A 187 -10.67 15.30 14.05
C LEU A 187 -10.81 16.37 15.13
N LYS A 188 -12.02 16.95 15.26
CA LYS A 188 -12.37 17.94 16.29
C LYS A 188 -12.36 17.36 17.70
N SER A 189 -12.68 16.07 17.86
CA SER A 189 -12.56 15.36 19.14
C SER A 189 -11.11 14.98 19.48
N GLY A 190 -10.11 15.54 18.78
CA GLY A 190 -8.70 15.23 18.98
C GLY A 190 -8.22 13.94 18.31
N GLY A 191 -9.08 13.26 17.56
CA GLY A 191 -8.73 12.03 16.85
C GLY A 191 -7.60 12.24 15.84
N ARG A 192 -6.63 11.32 15.81
CA ARG A 192 -5.53 11.29 14.86
C ARG A 192 -5.32 9.88 14.35
N VAL A 193 -4.98 9.75 13.07
CA VAL A 193 -4.63 8.46 12.47
C VAL A 193 -3.40 7.92 13.20
N GLN A 194 -3.57 6.76 13.84
CA GLN A 194 -2.48 6.06 14.49
C GLN A 194 -1.72 5.25 13.45
N HIS A 195 -0.40 5.38 13.45
CA HIS A 195 0.45 4.62 12.57
C HIS A 195 1.35 3.70 13.38
N TYR A 196 1.71 2.58 12.78
CA TYR A 196 2.69 1.68 13.37
C TYR A 196 4.04 2.36 13.44
N GLU A 197 4.61 2.37 14.64
CA GLU A 197 5.93 2.93 14.91
C GLU A 197 7.02 1.91 14.60
N ALA A 198 8.23 2.42 14.35
CA ALA A 198 9.41 1.61 14.17
C ALA A 198 9.78 0.83 15.45
N ILE A 199 10.33 -0.34 15.20
CA ILE A 199 11.53 -0.91 15.85
C ILE A 199 12.34 0.07 16.71
N GLU A 200 12.29 0.06 18.05
CA GLU A 200 13.26 0.87 18.80
C GLU A 200 14.65 0.20 18.74
N SER A 201 15.73 0.98 18.63
CA SER A 201 17.09 0.44 18.48
C SER A 201 17.48 -0.51 19.62
N ASP A 202 17.14 -0.19 20.87
CA ASP A 202 17.38 -1.08 22.02
C ASP A 202 16.63 -2.41 21.90
N ASN A 203 15.42 -2.38 21.34
CA ASN A 203 14.64 -3.59 21.08
C ASN A 203 15.21 -4.40 19.90
N LEU A 204 15.84 -3.75 18.90
CA LEU A 204 16.58 -4.46 17.86
C LEU A 204 17.79 -5.21 18.44
N VAL A 205 18.50 -4.60 19.39
CA VAL A 205 19.61 -5.26 20.11
C VAL A 205 19.11 -6.45 20.95
N LYS A 206 17.97 -6.29 21.63
CA LYS A 206 17.31 -7.39 22.35
C LYS A 206 16.88 -8.52 21.42
N LEU A 207 16.28 -8.19 20.27
CA LEU A 207 15.91 -9.17 19.26
C LEU A 207 17.13 -9.94 18.73
N ALA A 208 18.21 -9.23 18.42
CA ALA A 208 19.46 -9.87 18.02
C ALA A 208 19.97 -10.85 19.09
N SER A 209 19.90 -10.48 20.37
CA SER A 209 20.28 -11.38 21.47
C SER A 209 19.31 -12.55 21.68
N TYR A 210 18.01 -12.35 21.38
CA TYR A 210 16.96 -13.36 21.48
C TYR A 210 17.09 -14.44 20.38
N PHE A 211 17.57 -14.06 19.19
CA PHE A 211 17.78 -14.95 18.05
C PHE A 211 19.10 -15.72 18.17
N ASP A 212 19.17 -16.60 19.17
CA ASP A 212 20.35 -17.40 19.51
C ASP A 212 20.43 -18.75 18.77
N ARG A 213 19.39 -19.09 17.99
CA ARG A 213 19.25 -20.35 17.23
C ARG A 213 19.34 -21.61 18.11
N SER A 214 19.18 -21.50 19.42
CA SER A 214 19.40 -22.59 20.37
C SER A 214 18.33 -23.68 20.31
N THR A 215 17.15 -23.36 19.77
CA THR A 215 16.00 -24.28 19.68
C THR A 215 15.31 -24.18 18.31
N PRO A 216 14.51 -25.18 17.92
CA PRO A 216 13.70 -25.12 16.70
C PRO A 216 12.82 -23.86 16.62
N THR A 217 12.27 -23.44 17.76
CA THR A 217 11.44 -22.23 17.85
C THR A 217 12.27 -20.96 17.62
N ARG A 218 13.43 -20.81 18.30
CA ARG A 218 14.26 -19.59 18.16
C ARG A 218 14.81 -19.42 16.76
N LEU A 219 15.27 -20.51 16.14
CA LEU A 219 15.72 -20.48 14.74
C LEU A 219 14.59 -20.09 13.79
N GLN A 220 13.40 -20.68 13.94
CA GLN A 220 12.26 -20.35 13.08
C GLN A 220 11.79 -18.89 13.27
N GLU A 221 11.76 -18.39 14.51
CA GLU A 221 11.38 -17.01 14.81
C GLU A 221 12.37 -16.00 14.21
N GLU A 222 13.67 -16.32 14.21
CA GLU A 222 14.69 -15.52 13.52
C GLU A 222 14.47 -15.52 12.00
N VAL A 223 14.30 -16.69 11.38
CA VAL A 223 14.05 -16.77 9.93
C VAL A 223 12.76 -16.05 9.55
N TYR A 224 11.70 -16.20 10.33
CA TYR A 224 10.46 -15.46 10.15
C TYR A 224 10.70 -13.93 10.20
N PHE A 225 11.42 -13.46 11.22
CA PHE A 225 11.73 -12.03 11.34
C PHE A 225 12.58 -11.55 10.16
N ASN A 226 13.62 -12.28 9.78
CA ASN A 226 14.48 -11.95 8.64
C ASN A 226 13.68 -11.87 7.32
N VAL A 227 12.76 -12.80 7.07
CA VAL A 227 11.89 -12.74 5.88
C VAL A 227 11.07 -11.43 5.86
N LEU A 228 10.48 -11.03 6.99
CA LEU A 228 9.76 -9.77 7.10
C LEU A 228 10.67 -8.54 6.95
N PHE A 229 11.85 -8.59 7.58
CA PHE A 229 12.78 -7.47 7.72
C PHE A 229 13.47 -7.15 6.39
N TYR A 230 13.92 -8.16 5.65
CA TYR A 230 14.62 -7.95 4.37
C TYR A 230 13.65 -7.77 3.20
N PHE A 231 12.57 -8.56 3.11
CA PHE A 231 11.69 -8.54 1.93
C PHE A 231 10.43 -7.68 2.10
N GLY A 232 10.13 -7.23 3.33
CA GLY A 232 9.08 -6.25 3.58
C GLY A 232 7.65 -6.74 3.31
N ASN A 233 7.43 -8.02 3.02
CA ASN A 233 6.10 -8.61 2.91
C ASN A 233 5.58 -8.95 4.32
N ARG A 234 4.28 -8.77 4.57
CA ARG A 234 3.70 -8.83 5.93
C ARG A 234 2.41 -9.64 6.03
N GLY A 235 1.88 -10.07 4.89
CA GLY A 235 0.60 -10.77 4.84
C GLY A 235 0.72 -12.13 5.48
N ARG A 236 -0.16 -12.47 6.42
CA ARG A 236 -0.25 -13.81 6.98
C ARG A 236 -0.58 -14.87 5.91
N GLU A 237 -1.42 -14.53 4.92
CA GLU A 237 -1.71 -15.40 3.79
C GLU A 237 -0.45 -15.66 2.96
N TRP A 238 0.30 -14.59 2.66
CA TRP A 238 1.57 -14.67 1.92
C TRP A 238 2.62 -15.49 2.68
N LEU A 239 2.79 -15.27 3.99
CA LEU A 239 3.70 -16.03 4.83
C LEU A 239 3.36 -17.53 4.84
N ARG A 240 2.07 -17.87 4.89
CA ARG A 240 1.59 -19.26 4.84
C ARG A 240 1.83 -19.90 3.46
N GLY A 241 1.72 -19.11 2.38
CA GLY A 241 1.93 -19.56 1.00
C GLY A 241 3.40 -19.63 0.57
N LEU A 242 4.36 -19.26 1.42
CA LEU A 242 5.78 -19.39 1.10
C LEU A 242 6.17 -20.85 0.94
N THR A 243 6.90 -21.13 -0.13
CA THR A 243 7.55 -22.41 -0.38
C THR A 243 9.05 -22.26 -0.37
N VAL A 244 9.80 -23.37 -0.29
CA VAL A 244 11.26 -23.33 -0.45
C VAL A 244 11.68 -22.76 -1.81
N ARG A 245 10.84 -22.95 -2.85
CA ARG A 245 11.06 -22.39 -4.19
C ARG A 245 10.79 -20.89 -4.28
N SER A 246 10.12 -20.29 -3.29
CA SER A 246 9.98 -18.83 -3.19
C SER A 246 11.31 -18.12 -2.99
N PHE A 247 12.40 -18.83 -2.66
CA PHE A 247 13.72 -18.24 -2.42
C PHE A 247 14.76 -18.82 -3.37
N ARG A 248 15.80 -18.02 -3.68
CA ARG A 248 16.94 -18.41 -4.50
C ARG A 248 18.23 -17.98 -3.82
N GLU A 249 19.22 -18.86 -3.75
CA GLU A 249 20.58 -18.46 -3.41
C GLU A 249 21.25 -17.81 -4.63
N LYS A 250 21.90 -16.66 -4.41
CA LYS A 250 22.53 -15.86 -5.45
C LYS A 250 23.93 -15.46 -5.01
N ALA A 251 24.93 -15.83 -5.81
CA ALA A 251 26.27 -15.27 -5.68
C ALA A 251 26.30 -13.87 -6.28
N LEU A 252 26.75 -12.90 -5.48
CA LEU A 252 26.94 -11.52 -5.93
C LEU A 252 28.32 -11.38 -6.61
N SER A 253 28.50 -10.30 -7.37
CA SER A 253 29.75 -10.04 -8.11
C SER A 253 30.98 -9.92 -7.21
N ASN A 254 30.80 -9.55 -5.95
CA ASN A 254 31.85 -9.49 -4.94
C ASN A 254 32.11 -10.83 -4.22
N GLY A 255 31.49 -11.93 -4.68
CA GLY A 255 31.60 -13.26 -4.08
C GLY A 255 30.73 -13.49 -2.85
N ALA A 256 30.00 -12.48 -2.36
CA ALA A 256 29.09 -12.65 -1.23
C ALA A 256 27.84 -13.45 -1.65
N MET A 257 27.41 -14.38 -0.80
CA MET A 257 26.16 -15.10 -0.99
C MET A 257 24.98 -14.26 -0.50
N ALA A 258 23.86 -14.32 -1.21
CA ALA A 258 22.62 -13.68 -0.84
C ALA A 258 21.41 -14.60 -1.06
N ILE A 259 20.34 -14.36 -0.32
CA ILE A 259 19.03 -14.93 -0.58
C ILE A 259 18.16 -13.88 -1.26
N GLU A 260 17.59 -14.26 -2.40
CA GLU A 260 16.66 -13.46 -3.20
C GLU A 260 15.27 -14.10 -3.13
N LEU A 261 14.23 -13.28 -3.05
CA LEU A 261 12.85 -13.72 -3.11
C LEU A 261 12.42 -13.81 -4.59
N GLN A 262 12.08 -15.00 -5.05
CA GLN A 262 11.64 -15.27 -6.42
C GLN A 262 10.16 -14.95 -6.58
N GLY A 263 9.79 -14.23 -7.66
CA GLY A 263 8.42 -14.15 -8.18
C GLY A 263 7.35 -13.99 -7.09
N SER A 264 7.46 -12.95 -6.27
CA SER A 264 6.49 -12.73 -5.19
C SER A 264 5.19 -12.20 -5.78
N THR A 265 4.13 -13.01 -5.75
CA THR A 265 2.76 -12.52 -5.89
C THR A 265 2.44 -11.65 -4.67
N SER A 266 2.84 -10.38 -4.73
CA SER A 266 2.43 -9.41 -3.72
C SER A 266 0.90 -9.33 -3.74
N LYS A 267 0.28 -8.93 -2.62
CA LYS A 267 -1.19 -8.79 -2.51
C LYS A 267 -1.81 -7.90 -3.59
N ASN A 268 -1.01 -7.10 -4.29
CA ASN A 268 -1.43 -6.17 -5.32
C ASN A 268 -1.12 -6.67 -6.75
N VAL A 269 -0.59 -7.89 -6.91
CA VAL A 269 -0.33 -8.52 -8.22
C VAL A 269 -1.54 -9.34 -8.68
N LYS A 270 -2.29 -9.97 -7.76
CA LYS A 270 -3.55 -10.65 -8.10
C LYS A 270 -4.56 -9.59 -8.58
N GLY A 271 -4.78 -9.53 -9.90
CA GLY A 271 -5.70 -8.59 -10.57
C GLY A 271 -5.05 -7.42 -11.34
N SER A 272 -3.71 -7.32 -11.40
CA SER A 272 -3.05 -6.28 -12.21
C SER A 272 -2.91 -6.74 -13.66
N SER A 273 -3.53 -6.03 -14.61
CA SER A 273 -3.45 -6.32 -16.05
C SER A 273 -2.10 -5.97 -16.70
N ASP A 274 -1.24 -5.22 -16.00
CA ASP A 274 0.08 -4.85 -16.50
C ASP A 274 1.15 -5.85 -16.02
N MET A 275 1.68 -6.65 -16.95
CA MET A 275 2.78 -7.59 -16.73
C MET A 275 4.09 -6.90 -16.27
N ARG A 276 4.24 -5.58 -16.45
CA ARG A 276 5.38 -4.85 -15.86
C ARG A 276 5.19 -4.54 -14.36
N LEU A 277 3.97 -4.74 -13.83
CA LEU A 277 3.63 -4.59 -12.42
C LEU A 277 3.62 -5.92 -11.64
N CYS A 278 3.71 -7.07 -12.32
CA CYS A 278 3.77 -8.38 -11.67
C CYS A 278 5.20 -8.81 -11.28
N ASP A 279 6.23 -8.17 -11.84
CA ASP A 279 7.53 -8.12 -11.17
C ASP A 279 7.37 -7.21 -9.96
N ASP A 280 7.28 -7.81 -8.77
CA ASP A 280 7.47 -7.10 -7.50
C ASP A 280 8.89 -6.51 -7.58
N ASN A 281 9.02 -5.27 -8.08
CA ASN A 281 10.27 -4.51 -8.35
C ASN A 281 11.16 -4.30 -7.10
N LYS A 282 10.92 -5.08 -6.05
CA LYS A 282 11.73 -5.16 -4.85
C LYS A 282 13.07 -5.79 -5.20
N GLN A 283 14.06 -4.93 -5.38
CA GLN A 283 15.47 -5.32 -5.49
C GLN A 283 16.06 -5.70 -4.12
N ALA A 284 15.24 -6.28 -3.24
CA ALA A 284 15.62 -6.61 -1.87
C ALA A 284 16.44 -7.90 -1.85
N LEU A 285 17.59 -7.84 -1.20
CA LEU A 285 18.49 -8.98 -1.01
C LEU A 285 18.80 -9.17 0.47
N MET A 286 18.78 -10.42 0.92
CA MET A 286 19.29 -10.80 2.23
C MET A 286 20.74 -11.29 2.04
N VAL A 287 21.70 -10.39 2.24
CA VAL A 287 23.13 -10.65 1.98
C VAL A 287 23.81 -11.27 3.20
N ALA A 288 24.70 -12.22 2.97
CA ALA A 288 25.49 -12.87 4.01
C ALA A 288 26.45 -11.87 4.68
N LYS A 289 26.63 -12.05 5.99
CA LYS A 289 27.65 -11.40 6.80
C LYS A 289 28.37 -12.44 7.65
N PRO A 290 29.24 -13.28 7.05
CA PRO A 290 29.80 -14.46 7.71
C PRO A 290 30.52 -14.18 9.04
N GLU A 291 31.09 -12.99 9.18
CA GLU A 291 31.76 -12.48 10.38
C GLU A 291 30.80 -12.17 11.54
N SER A 292 29.50 -12.06 11.27
CA SER A 292 28.48 -11.76 12.27
C SER A 292 27.80 -13.04 12.75
N ARG A 293 27.71 -13.22 14.08
CA ARG A 293 26.86 -14.25 14.70
C ARG A 293 25.39 -14.15 14.27
N HIS A 294 24.96 -12.96 13.82
CA HIS A 294 23.61 -12.63 13.38
C HIS A 294 23.47 -12.65 11.86
N CYS A 295 24.33 -13.38 11.16
CA CYS A 295 24.26 -13.52 9.71
C CYS A 295 22.90 -14.10 9.29
N PRO A 296 22.07 -13.36 8.52
CA PRO A 296 20.71 -13.80 8.19
C PRO A 296 20.71 -14.98 7.21
N VAL A 297 21.69 -15.04 6.31
CA VAL A 297 21.86 -16.16 5.35
C VAL A 297 22.24 -17.46 6.08
N GLN A 298 23.11 -17.39 7.10
CA GLN A 298 23.43 -18.57 7.91
C GLN A 298 22.21 -19.09 8.68
N ALA A 299 21.38 -18.19 9.24
CA ALA A 299 20.11 -18.60 9.88
C ALA A 299 19.18 -19.30 8.88
N PHE A 300 19.05 -18.72 7.69
CA PHE A 300 18.21 -19.24 6.62
C PHE A 300 18.69 -20.63 6.15
N GLN A 301 19.99 -20.80 5.89
CA GLN A 301 20.58 -22.07 5.48
C GLN A 301 20.49 -23.14 6.57
N LEU A 302 20.73 -22.76 7.84
CA LEU A 302 20.53 -23.67 8.96
C LEU A 302 19.06 -24.12 9.04
N TYR A 303 18.11 -23.20 8.89
CA TYR A 303 16.69 -23.54 8.86
C TYR A 303 16.34 -24.50 7.71
N LEU A 304 16.81 -24.22 6.49
CA LEU A 304 16.62 -25.10 5.35
C LEU A 304 17.16 -26.51 5.62
N SER A 305 18.38 -26.63 6.14
CA SER A 305 18.96 -27.94 6.47
C SER A 305 18.11 -28.74 7.46
N LYS A 306 17.47 -28.05 8.43
CA LYS A 306 16.62 -28.67 9.45
C LYS A 306 15.26 -29.09 8.93
N ILE A 307 14.67 -28.38 7.96
CA ILE A 307 13.40 -28.79 7.34
C ILE A 307 13.61 -29.90 6.31
N THR A 308 14.70 -29.87 5.54
CA THR A 308 15.02 -30.92 4.55
C THR A 308 15.29 -32.27 5.20
N ALA A 309 15.79 -32.28 6.44
CA ALA A 309 16.00 -33.50 7.22
C ALA A 309 14.68 -34.15 7.72
N VAL A 310 13.53 -33.49 7.61
CA VAL A 310 12.25 -33.99 8.16
C VAL A 310 11.70 -35.14 7.31
N PRO A 311 11.52 -36.35 7.88
CA PRO A 311 10.96 -37.48 7.14
C PRO A 311 9.52 -37.23 6.68
N GLY A 312 9.24 -37.49 5.40
CA GLY A 312 7.89 -37.38 4.83
C GLY A 312 7.37 -35.94 4.68
N TRP A 313 8.26 -34.94 4.70
CA TRP A 313 7.93 -33.57 4.29
C TRP A 313 7.71 -33.49 2.77
N ASN A 314 6.79 -32.63 2.34
CA ASN A 314 6.37 -32.49 0.94
C ASN A 314 7.36 -31.75 0.03
N GLN A 315 8.51 -31.32 0.55
CA GLN A 315 9.53 -30.55 -0.19
C GLN A 315 9.06 -29.18 -0.69
N GLU A 316 7.92 -28.69 -0.21
CA GLU A 316 7.34 -27.43 -0.66
C GLU A 316 7.13 -26.46 0.49
N ASP A 317 6.42 -26.86 1.55
CA ASP A 317 6.07 -25.97 2.66
C ASP A 317 7.32 -25.38 3.33
N PHE A 318 7.39 -24.05 3.44
CA PHE A 318 8.55 -23.38 4.02
C PHE A 318 8.54 -23.39 5.55
N PHE A 319 7.48 -22.86 6.19
CA PHE A 319 7.38 -22.82 7.65
C PHE A 319 6.73 -24.09 8.21
N LEU A 320 7.55 -25.01 8.72
CA LEU A 320 7.12 -26.24 9.40
C LEU A 320 6.96 -26.10 10.92
N ARG A 321 6.03 -26.81 11.55
CA ARG A 321 5.81 -26.68 13.01
C ARG A 321 7.05 -27.16 13.80
N PRO A 322 7.61 -26.34 14.71
CA PRO A 322 8.73 -26.75 15.55
C PRO A 322 8.28 -27.80 16.57
N LYS A 323 9.13 -28.81 16.80
CA LYS A 323 8.89 -29.76 17.88
C LYS A 323 9.16 -29.08 19.23
N PRO A 324 8.32 -29.30 20.27
CA PRO A 324 8.56 -28.76 21.60
C PRO A 324 9.76 -29.39 22.30
N ARG A 325 10.11 -30.63 21.93
CA ARG A 325 11.30 -31.36 22.39
C ARG A 325 11.96 -32.02 21.20
N VAL A 326 13.27 -31.85 21.07
CA VAL A 326 14.07 -32.51 20.04
C VAL A 326 14.54 -33.85 20.59
N ASN A 327 14.27 -34.92 19.87
CA ASN A 327 14.67 -36.27 20.27
C ASN A 327 16.14 -36.51 19.87
N ALA A 328 16.69 -37.67 20.24
CA ALA A 328 18.03 -38.09 19.83
C ALA A 328 18.21 -38.21 18.29
N ASP A 329 17.10 -38.26 17.54
CA ASP A 329 17.09 -38.21 16.07
C ASP A 329 17.59 -36.87 15.49
N GLY A 330 17.70 -35.83 16.32
CA GLY A 330 18.13 -34.50 15.89
C GLY A 330 17.14 -33.76 15.00
N ILE A 331 15.90 -34.26 14.85
CA ILE A 331 14.87 -33.69 13.98
C ILE A 331 14.12 -32.57 14.71
N TRP A 332 14.22 -31.35 14.18
CA TRP A 332 13.75 -30.13 14.83
C TRP A 332 12.28 -29.79 14.53
N TYR A 333 11.79 -30.17 13.36
CA TYR A 333 10.46 -29.79 12.87
C TYR A 333 9.60 -31.03 12.58
N THR A 334 8.29 -30.83 12.53
CA THR A 334 7.34 -31.85 12.04
C THR A 334 7.07 -31.61 10.55
N LYS A 335 6.56 -32.62 9.83
CA LYS A 335 6.14 -32.45 8.43
C LYS A 335 4.94 -31.53 8.21
N VAL A 336 4.31 -31.05 9.29
CA VAL A 336 3.08 -30.26 9.24
C VAL A 336 3.43 -28.76 9.13
N PRO A 337 2.83 -28.02 8.19
CA PRO A 337 3.05 -26.58 8.08
C PRO A 337 2.47 -25.80 9.27
N VAL A 338 3.06 -24.65 9.54
CA VAL A 338 2.56 -23.67 10.52
C VAL A 338 1.30 -23.01 9.96
N GLY A 339 0.24 -22.98 10.77
CA GLY A 339 -1.04 -22.38 10.37
C GLY A 339 -0.97 -20.85 10.23
N ILE A 340 -1.83 -20.31 9.37
CA ILE A 340 -1.96 -18.86 9.12
C ILE A 340 -2.23 -18.05 10.41
N ASN A 341 -3.02 -18.62 11.33
CA ASN A 341 -3.37 -18.01 12.61
C ASN A 341 -2.22 -18.04 13.63
N THR A 342 -1.19 -18.86 13.39
CA THR A 342 0.03 -18.86 14.19
C THR A 342 1.06 -17.87 13.63
N LEU A 343 1.19 -17.80 12.29
CA LEU A 343 2.14 -16.88 11.62
C LEU A 343 1.74 -15.40 11.76
N GLY A 344 0.45 -15.08 11.71
CA GLY A 344 -0.05 -13.71 11.79
C GLY A 344 0.37 -12.96 13.07
N PRO A 345 0.11 -13.49 14.28
CA PRO A 345 0.49 -12.85 15.54
C PRO A 345 1.94 -13.16 15.98
N LEU A 346 2.74 -13.88 15.19
CA LEU A 346 4.03 -14.40 15.65
C LEU A 346 4.99 -13.30 16.13
N LEU A 347 5.07 -12.14 15.45
CA LEU A 347 5.92 -11.04 15.92
C LEU A 347 5.47 -10.46 17.28
N LYS A 348 4.16 -10.49 17.59
CA LYS A 348 3.68 -10.10 18.92
C LYS A 348 4.16 -11.08 19.98
N LYS A 349 4.12 -12.38 19.67
CA LYS A 349 4.62 -13.45 20.56
C LYS A 349 6.14 -13.33 20.77
N ILE A 350 6.90 -13.11 19.70
CA ILE A 350 8.35 -12.84 19.77
C ILE A 350 8.61 -11.63 20.67
N SER A 351 7.85 -10.55 20.50
CA SER A 351 8.02 -9.34 21.32
C SER A 351 7.83 -9.60 22.81
N SER A 352 6.83 -10.41 23.16
CA SER A 352 6.59 -10.85 24.54
C SER A 352 7.73 -11.72 25.05
N ASN A 353 8.13 -12.74 24.29
CA ASN A 353 9.17 -13.68 24.69
C ASN A 353 10.56 -13.03 24.82
N ALA A 354 10.82 -12.00 24.02
CA ALA A 354 12.06 -11.23 24.02
C ALA A 354 12.07 -10.08 25.03
N ASN A 355 11.01 -9.90 25.82
CA ASN A 355 10.86 -8.80 26.79
C ASN A 355 11.17 -7.42 26.17
N LEU A 356 10.59 -7.17 25.00
CA LEU A 356 10.69 -5.86 24.32
C LEU A 356 9.82 -4.82 25.04
N SER A 357 10.11 -3.53 24.81
CA SER A 357 9.35 -2.43 25.44
C SER A 357 7.88 -2.39 25.04
N LYS A 358 7.52 -2.96 23.88
CA LYS A 358 6.13 -3.07 23.39
C LYS A 358 5.90 -4.31 22.52
N LEU A 359 4.63 -4.66 22.36
CA LEU A 359 4.20 -5.78 21.51
C LEU A 359 4.14 -5.35 20.04
N TYR A 360 5.20 -5.62 19.30
CA TYR A 360 5.28 -5.26 17.89
C TYR A 360 4.48 -6.19 16.99
N THR A 361 4.00 -5.64 15.87
CA THR A 361 3.33 -6.39 14.81
C THR A 361 4.14 -6.33 13.52
N PRO A 362 3.89 -7.22 12.53
CA PRO A 362 4.60 -7.15 11.25
C PRO A 362 4.53 -5.77 10.56
N HIS A 363 3.51 -4.96 10.86
CA HIS A 363 3.38 -3.59 10.37
C HIS A 363 4.43 -2.62 10.91
N CYS A 364 5.06 -2.91 12.06
CA CYS A 364 6.15 -2.12 12.61
C CYS A 364 7.47 -2.30 11.86
N VAL A 365 7.63 -3.41 11.11
CA VAL A 365 8.89 -3.75 10.43
C VAL A 365 9.20 -2.81 9.26
N ARG A 366 8.19 -2.37 8.48
CA ARG A 366 8.44 -1.40 7.38
C ARG A 366 8.95 -0.05 7.89
N PRO A 367 8.27 0.59 8.87
CA PRO A 367 8.79 1.80 9.48
C PRO A 367 10.22 1.61 9.97
N THR A 368 10.54 0.48 10.60
CA THR A 368 11.92 0.17 11.04
C THR A 368 12.89 0.21 9.87
N VAL A 369 12.66 -0.59 8.84
CA VAL A 369 13.58 -0.70 7.69
C VAL A 369 13.76 0.65 7.00
N VAL A 370 12.67 1.40 6.78
CA VAL A 370 12.77 2.74 6.17
C VAL A 370 13.58 3.69 7.04
N THR A 371 13.35 3.68 8.37
CA THR A 371 14.05 4.56 9.31
C THR A 371 15.53 4.20 9.37
N GLU A 372 15.88 2.93 9.55
CA GLU A 372 17.28 2.46 9.62
C GLU A 372 18.04 2.77 8.32
N LEU A 373 17.45 2.52 7.15
CA LEU A 373 18.10 2.83 5.87
C LEU A 373 18.27 4.33 5.64
N HIS A 374 17.26 5.14 6.00
CA HIS A 374 17.36 6.59 5.86
C HIS A 374 18.42 7.17 6.80
N GLU A 375 18.46 6.70 8.06
CA GLU A 375 19.46 7.12 9.03
C GLU A 375 20.88 6.67 8.66
N ALA A 376 21.03 5.57 7.92
CA ALA A 376 22.29 5.15 7.32
C ALA A 376 22.72 5.98 6.09
N GLY A 377 21.92 6.98 5.67
CA GLY A 377 22.23 7.90 4.58
C GLY A 377 21.81 7.43 3.18
N PHE A 378 20.98 6.38 3.07
CA PHE A 378 20.46 5.96 1.76
C PHE A 378 19.37 6.91 1.26
N SER A 379 19.38 7.20 -0.05
CA SER A 379 18.39 8.11 -0.64
C SER A 379 16.97 7.50 -0.62
N VAL A 380 15.96 8.37 -0.56
CA VAL A 380 14.55 7.97 -0.51
C VAL A 380 14.16 7.11 -1.72
N GLU A 381 14.73 7.37 -2.89
CA GLU A 381 14.48 6.60 -4.11
C GLU A 381 15.01 5.16 -4.00
N LYS A 382 16.23 4.98 -3.44
CA LYS A 382 16.80 3.65 -3.22
C LYS A 382 16.01 2.87 -2.18
N ILE A 383 15.61 3.55 -1.09
CA ILE A 383 14.76 2.95 -0.06
C ILE A 383 13.40 2.54 -0.67
N ALA A 384 12.80 3.39 -1.51
CA ALA A 384 11.55 3.08 -2.20
C ALA A 384 11.65 1.79 -3.04
N LYS A 385 12.74 1.62 -3.79
CA LYS A 385 13.00 0.39 -4.58
C LYS A 385 13.11 -0.86 -3.70
N VAL A 386 13.93 -0.83 -2.65
CA VAL A 386 14.12 -2.01 -1.78
C VAL A 386 12.86 -2.35 -0.99
N THR A 387 12.14 -1.32 -0.53
CA THR A 387 10.91 -1.54 0.22
C THR A 387 9.71 -1.84 -0.70
N GLY A 388 9.78 -1.52 -1.99
CA GLY A 388 8.67 -1.67 -2.94
C GLY A 388 7.58 -0.60 -2.79
N HIS A 389 7.95 0.64 -2.48
CA HIS A 389 7.03 1.77 -2.59
C HIS A 389 7.04 2.33 -4.01
N LYS A 390 5.85 2.53 -4.59
CA LYS A 390 5.71 3.21 -5.90
C LYS A 390 5.89 4.73 -5.79
N ASN A 391 5.53 5.30 -4.64
CA ASN A 391 5.59 6.74 -4.37
C ASN A 391 6.59 7.04 -3.23
N SER A 392 7.56 7.91 -3.49
CA SER A 392 8.55 8.37 -2.51
C SER A 392 7.90 9.11 -1.34
N ALA A 393 6.79 9.82 -1.57
CA ALA A 393 6.05 10.50 -0.50
C ALA A 393 5.56 9.51 0.57
N SER A 394 5.25 8.26 0.20
CA SER A 394 4.88 7.22 1.16
C SER A 394 6.05 6.78 2.04
N VAL A 395 7.28 6.83 1.53
CA VAL A 395 8.52 6.58 2.30
C VAL A 395 8.78 7.73 3.28
N GLU A 396 8.67 8.97 2.81
CA GLU A 396 8.89 10.17 3.62
C GLU A 396 7.99 10.25 4.86
N ARG A 397 6.77 9.69 4.79
CA ARG A 397 5.85 9.63 5.95
C ARG A 397 6.44 8.87 7.14
N TYR A 398 7.31 7.88 6.92
CA TYR A 398 8.01 7.19 8.00
C TYR A 398 9.16 8.04 8.55
N ILE A 399 9.92 8.69 7.66
CA ILE A 399 11.08 9.52 8.03
C ILE A 399 10.66 10.70 8.91
N ARG A 400 9.51 11.33 8.62
CA ARG A 400 8.98 12.47 9.39
C ARG A 400 8.70 12.18 10.87
N ARG A 401 8.84 10.92 11.33
CA ARG A 401 8.50 10.46 12.69
C ARG A 401 9.67 9.84 13.48
N GLY A 402 10.88 9.79 12.92
CA GLY A 402 12.05 9.24 13.61
C GLY A 402 12.51 10.13 14.78
N LYS A 403 13.00 9.52 15.88
CA LYS A 403 13.52 10.26 17.05
C LYS A 403 14.71 11.18 16.71
N LYS A 404 15.47 10.87 15.65
CA LYS A 404 16.56 11.73 15.15
C LYS A 404 16.08 12.93 14.34
N ARG A 405 14.78 13.08 14.05
CA ARG A 405 14.23 14.28 13.41
C ARG A 405 14.64 15.53 14.18
N ASP A 406 14.49 15.52 15.50
CA ASP A 406 14.75 16.71 16.31
C ASP A 406 16.24 17.07 16.26
N SER A 407 17.13 16.07 16.20
CA SER A 407 18.57 16.29 15.98
C SER A 407 18.88 16.83 14.59
N ILE A 408 18.22 16.34 13.54
CA ILE A 408 18.38 16.87 12.18
C ILE A 408 17.85 18.30 12.07
N MET A 409 16.66 18.56 12.64
CA MET A 409 16.04 19.89 12.66
C MET A 409 16.87 20.88 13.48
N ALA A 410 17.44 20.43 14.60
CA ALA A 410 18.41 21.19 15.37
C ALA A 410 19.65 21.52 14.52
N GLY A 411 20.27 20.53 13.87
CA GLY A 411 21.42 20.78 12.99
C GLY A 411 21.11 21.73 11.82
N MET A 412 19.92 21.64 11.22
CA MET A 412 19.47 22.60 10.20
C MET A 412 19.30 24.01 10.77
N SER A 413 18.71 24.12 11.97
CA SER A 413 18.56 25.40 12.68
C SER A 413 19.91 25.99 13.07
N ASP A 414 20.86 25.15 13.51
CA ASP A 414 22.22 25.55 13.85
C ASP A 414 22.94 26.10 12.63
N GLN A 415 22.78 25.46 11.46
CA GLN A 415 23.37 25.95 10.21
C GLN A 415 22.81 27.32 9.79
N LEU A 416 21.51 27.56 9.98
CA LEU A 416 20.91 28.89 9.76
C LEU A 416 21.48 29.93 10.73
N THR A 417 21.73 29.53 11.98
CA THR A 417 22.35 30.39 13.00
C THR A 417 23.80 30.74 12.64
N VAL A 418 24.59 29.76 12.18
CA VAL A 418 25.97 29.96 11.70
C VAL A 418 26.02 30.91 10.50
N ALA A 419 25.11 30.73 9.53
CA ALA A 419 25.02 31.60 8.37
C ALA A 419 24.68 33.05 8.75
N LEU A 420 23.78 33.24 9.72
CA LEU A 420 23.41 34.58 10.22
C LEU A 420 24.55 35.24 11.02
N ALA A 421 25.34 34.44 11.75
CA ALA A 421 26.47 34.92 12.53
C ALA A 421 27.68 35.38 11.67
N GLY A 422 27.58 35.32 10.34
CA GLY A 422 28.65 35.73 9.43
C GLY A 422 29.94 34.91 9.59
N THR A 423 29.87 33.78 10.29
CA THR A 423 31.01 32.92 10.50
C THR A 423 31.12 32.01 9.29
N MET A 424 32.00 32.38 8.35
CA MET A 424 32.37 31.47 7.27
C MET A 424 32.82 30.15 7.92
N PRO A 425 32.19 29.00 7.62
CA PRO A 425 32.67 27.74 8.14
C PRO A 425 34.09 27.54 7.62
N ALA A 426 35.05 27.33 8.53
CA ALA A 426 36.36 26.84 8.16
C ALA A 426 36.16 25.53 7.37
N PRO A 427 36.90 25.31 6.27
CA PRO A 427 36.71 24.11 5.46
C PRO A 427 36.96 22.88 6.33
N SER A 428 35.91 22.08 6.56
CA SER A 428 35.98 20.78 7.22
C SER A 428 36.85 19.85 6.36
N SER A 429 38.13 19.76 6.69
CA SER A 429 39.07 18.82 6.09
C SER A 429 38.78 17.40 6.58
N THR A 430 37.88 16.69 5.91
CA THR A 430 37.89 15.22 5.88
C THR A 430 37.38 14.71 4.53
N LEU A 431 38.22 14.81 3.51
CA LEU A 431 38.26 13.85 2.42
C LEU A 431 39.74 13.49 2.20
N SER A 432 40.09 12.27 2.60
CA SER A 432 41.36 11.64 2.25
C SER A 432 41.27 11.19 0.80
N GLU A 433 41.85 11.97 -0.12
CA GLU A 433 42.28 11.46 -1.42
C GLU A 433 43.81 11.48 -1.49
N ALA A 434 44.38 10.32 -1.82
CA ALA A 434 45.81 10.12 -2.08
C ALA A 434 46.20 10.74 -3.44
N PRO A 435 47.49 11.06 -3.67
CA PRO A 435 47.86 12.14 -4.58
C PRO A 435 48.08 11.68 -6.02
N ALA A 436 47.59 12.48 -6.97
CA ALA A 436 48.09 12.49 -8.34
C ALA A 436 49.12 13.63 -8.50
N ARG A 437 50.26 13.27 -9.08
CA ARG A 437 51.47 14.06 -9.32
C ARG A 437 51.22 15.36 -10.11
N ALA A 438 51.95 16.39 -9.69
CA ALA A 438 52.02 17.73 -10.23
C ALA A 438 52.61 17.82 -11.66
N VAL A 439 52.15 18.83 -12.41
CA VAL A 439 52.99 19.62 -13.34
C VAL A 439 52.61 21.10 -13.19
N THR A 440 53.61 21.88 -12.80
CA THR A 440 53.68 23.35 -12.65
C THR A 440 53.87 24.07 -13.99
N THR A 441 53.38 25.32 -14.08
CA THR A 441 54.05 26.56 -14.57
C THR A 441 53.08 27.77 -14.50
N THR A 442 53.27 28.76 -13.60
CA THR A 442 53.80 30.15 -13.83
C THR A 442 53.01 30.95 -14.89
N ASP A 443 52.51 32.18 -14.75
CA ASP A 443 52.86 33.35 -13.90
C ASP A 443 51.80 34.50 -14.13
N PRO A 444 51.92 35.74 -13.57
CA PRO A 444 50.80 36.58 -13.06
C PRO A 444 50.57 37.96 -13.76
N CYS A 445 49.88 38.89 -13.06
CA CYS A 445 49.62 40.35 -13.30
C CYS A 445 48.29 40.71 -14.00
N ALA A 446 47.54 41.79 -13.68
CA ALA A 446 47.70 42.95 -12.78
C ALA A 446 46.35 43.69 -12.58
N LEU A 447 46.24 44.43 -11.45
CA LEU A 447 45.64 45.77 -11.21
C LEU A 447 44.50 46.25 -12.16
N SER A 448 43.34 46.74 -11.69
CA SER A 448 43.19 48.02 -10.96
C SER A 448 41.71 48.35 -10.68
N ASP A 449 41.50 49.09 -9.60
CA ASP A 449 40.54 50.17 -9.38
C ASP A 449 39.02 49.93 -9.35
N ALA A 450 38.51 49.94 -8.12
CA ALA A 450 37.22 50.53 -7.74
C ALA A 450 37.29 52.08 -7.92
N PRO A 451 36.20 52.89 -7.80
CA PRO A 451 35.56 53.01 -6.48
C PRO A 451 34.08 53.47 -6.45
N THR A 452 33.47 53.28 -5.26
CA THR A 452 32.42 54.12 -4.62
C THR A 452 31.04 54.20 -5.29
N ARG A 453 29.89 54.20 -4.60
CA ARG A 453 29.53 54.90 -3.36
C ARG A 453 28.17 54.32 -2.90
N ALA A 454 28.12 53.72 -1.72
CA ALA A 454 27.61 54.26 -0.44
C ALA A 454 26.07 54.19 -0.28
N VAL A 455 25.54 53.47 0.72
CA VAL A 455 25.20 53.96 2.09
C VAL A 455 23.90 54.80 1.99
N ALA A 456 22.81 54.57 2.72
CA ALA A 456 22.68 54.17 4.11
C ALA A 456 21.18 53.96 4.45
N THR A 457 20.91 53.03 5.36
CA THR A 457 20.11 53.19 6.61
C THR A 457 18.66 53.68 6.54
N THR A 458 17.72 52.91 7.11
CA THR A 458 17.27 53.00 8.52
C THR A 458 15.92 52.28 8.67
N ASP A 459 15.87 51.28 9.56
CA ASP A 459 14.70 50.84 10.34
C ASP A 459 14.10 52.02 11.16
N PRO A 460 12.89 51.98 11.80
CA PRO A 460 12.28 50.78 12.40
C PRO A 460 10.73 50.67 12.47
N CYS A 461 10.32 49.44 12.80
CA CYS A 461 9.21 49.00 13.69
C CYS A 461 8.04 49.96 14.02
N GLY A 462 6.80 49.49 13.78
CA GLY A 462 5.57 50.05 14.34
C GLY A 462 4.37 49.13 14.15
N SER A 463 3.72 48.78 15.24
CA SER A 463 2.65 47.80 15.42
C SER A 463 1.24 48.25 14.97
N ALA A 464 0.39 47.24 14.71
CA ALA A 464 -1.04 47.12 15.07
C ALA A 464 -2.15 47.31 13.99
N SER A 465 -2.95 46.24 13.92
CA SER A 465 -4.43 46.17 13.79
C SER A 465 -5.17 46.33 12.46
N MET A 466 -6.03 45.32 12.28
CA MET A 466 -7.15 45.11 11.36
C MET A 466 -7.94 46.34 10.88
N SER A 467 -8.30 46.32 9.59
CA SER A 467 -9.63 46.71 9.13
C SER A 467 -10.03 46.03 7.82
N THR A 468 -11.25 45.51 7.84
CA THR A 468 -12.08 44.96 6.74
C THR A 468 -12.19 45.88 5.52
N VAL A 469 -12.09 45.30 4.32
CA VAL A 469 -12.53 45.95 3.07
C VAL A 469 -13.57 45.07 2.38
N LYS A 470 -14.80 45.60 2.31
CA LYS A 470 -15.87 45.18 1.40
C LYS A 470 -15.43 45.46 -0.05
N LYS A 471 -15.62 44.50 -0.95
CA LYS A 471 -15.72 44.77 -2.40
C LYS A 471 -17.04 44.22 -2.92
N SER A 472 -17.76 45.09 -3.62
CA SER A 472 -19.09 44.91 -4.17
C SER A 472 -19.02 44.98 -5.70
N LEU A 473 -19.88 44.20 -6.37
CA LEU A 473 -20.29 44.20 -7.79
C LEU A 473 -19.19 43.92 -8.84
N VAL A 474 -19.43 43.15 -9.91
CA VAL A 474 -20.50 43.26 -10.91
C VAL A 474 -20.88 41.87 -11.48
N VAL A 475 -22.16 41.70 -11.79
CA VAL A 475 -22.76 40.57 -12.52
C VAL A 475 -22.76 40.91 -14.01
N GLU A 476 -22.26 40.02 -14.87
CA GLU A 476 -22.57 40.00 -16.29
C GLU A 476 -23.28 38.69 -16.63
N GLU A 477 -24.51 38.80 -17.14
CA GLU A 477 -25.25 37.73 -17.79
C GLU A 477 -24.70 37.52 -19.21
N SER A 478 -24.58 36.25 -19.63
CA SER A 478 -24.43 35.91 -21.04
C SER A 478 -25.28 34.69 -21.37
N THR A 479 -26.36 34.97 -22.08
CA THR A 479 -27.27 34.06 -22.76
C THR A 479 -26.52 33.26 -23.82
N THR A 480 -26.70 31.93 -23.88
CA THR A 480 -26.26 31.11 -25.01
C THR A 480 -27.42 30.29 -25.57
N THR A 481 -27.70 30.54 -26.84
CA THR A 481 -28.75 29.97 -27.68
C THR A 481 -28.38 28.56 -28.15
N LEU A 482 -29.30 27.60 -28.08
CA LEU A 482 -29.17 26.26 -28.66
C LEU A 482 -29.36 26.32 -30.19
N VAL A 483 -28.40 25.81 -30.96
CA VAL A 483 -28.53 25.54 -32.40
C VAL A 483 -28.43 24.04 -32.62
N ALA A 484 -29.43 23.45 -33.29
CA ALA A 484 -29.47 22.05 -33.68
C ALA A 484 -28.52 21.77 -34.87
N ALA A 485 -27.75 20.68 -34.80
CA ALA A 485 -26.86 20.22 -35.86
C ALA A 485 -27.55 19.18 -36.78
N PRO A 486 -27.17 19.06 -38.07
CA PRO A 486 -27.88 18.24 -39.05
C PRO A 486 -27.48 16.76 -38.97
N THR A 487 -28.44 15.86 -39.13
CA THR A 487 -28.22 14.40 -39.27
C THR A 487 -27.73 14.04 -40.67
N LYS A 488 -26.52 13.48 -40.80
CA LYS A 488 -26.04 12.81 -42.02
C LYS A 488 -26.57 11.37 -42.11
N ARG A 489 -26.99 10.93 -43.30
CA ARG A 489 -27.44 9.56 -43.57
C ARG A 489 -26.36 8.78 -44.32
N MET A 490 -26.12 7.53 -43.89
CA MET A 490 -25.13 6.63 -44.48
C MET A 490 -25.79 5.72 -45.53
N LYS A 491 -25.21 5.61 -46.73
CA LYS A 491 -25.55 4.59 -47.72
C LYS A 491 -24.39 3.60 -47.87
N ILE A 492 -24.71 2.31 -47.93
CA ILE A 492 -23.74 1.23 -48.15
C ILE A 492 -24.00 0.66 -49.55
N LEU A 493 -22.98 0.65 -50.41
CA LEU A 493 -22.99 -0.05 -51.69
C LEU A 493 -21.96 -1.17 -51.63
N ALA A 494 -22.41 -2.40 -51.86
CA ALA A 494 -21.56 -3.58 -51.96
C ALA A 494 -21.45 -3.98 -53.45
N ASN A 495 -20.25 -3.89 -54.02
CA ASN A 495 -19.97 -4.40 -55.37
C ASN A 495 -19.28 -5.76 -55.25
N GLY A 496 -19.93 -6.79 -55.79
CA GLY A 496 -19.72 -8.21 -55.46
C GLY A 496 -18.45 -8.90 -55.96
N GLU A 497 -17.33 -8.21 -56.21
CA GLU A 497 -16.10 -8.89 -56.64
C GLU A 497 -14.82 -8.49 -55.89
N THR A 498 -14.89 -7.58 -54.92
CA THR A 498 -13.79 -7.36 -53.97
C THR A 498 -14.36 -7.02 -52.59
N ASN A 499 -13.78 -7.61 -51.52
CA ASN A 499 -14.14 -7.36 -50.12
C ASN A 499 -13.75 -5.93 -49.68
N VAL A 500 -14.33 -4.92 -50.30
CA VAL A 500 -14.17 -3.51 -49.94
C VAL A 500 -15.56 -2.90 -49.82
N VAL A 501 -15.95 -2.56 -48.58
CA VAL A 501 -17.16 -1.77 -48.31
C VAL A 501 -16.77 -0.31 -48.29
N GLN A 502 -17.32 0.48 -49.20
CA GLN A 502 -17.04 1.91 -49.30
C GLN A 502 -18.15 2.71 -48.61
N PHE A 503 -17.78 3.50 -47.60
CA PHE A 503 -18.70 4.39 -46.88
C PHE A 503 -18.55 5.82 -47.39
N ILE A 504 -19.62 6.38 -47.95
CA ILE A 504 -19.69 7.78 -48.38
C ILE A 504 -20.65 8.52 -47.45
N PHE A 505 -20.18 9.62 -46.85
CA PHE A 505 -20.97 10.49 -45.99
C PHE A 505 -21.29 11.79 -46.73
N GLU A 506 -22.56 12.05 -47.04
CA GLU A 506 -23.04 13.38 -47.47
C GLU A 506 -23.48 14.21 -46.25
#